data_AF-A0A2N3D126-F1
#
_entry.id   AF-A0A2N3D126-F1
#
_cell.length_a   1.000
_cell.length_b   1.000
_cell.length_c   1.000
_cell.angle_alpha   90.00
_cell.angle_beta   90.00
_cell.angle_gamma   90.00
#
_symmetry.space_group_name_H-M   'P 1'
#
loop_
_entity.id
_entity.type
_entity.pdbx_description
1 polymer ?
#
loop_
_entity_poly.entity_id
_entity_poly.type
_entity_poly.pdbx_seq_one_letter_code
_entity_poly.pdbx_strand_id
1 'polypeptide(L)'
;MDNPEPGPLPLPSDENADPATSPDGDPGEDSNSFESLRADITALVDDARTYAEAEIAFQKTRAGLAASKSVRALALVVLALVLLHIALIALAVGAVIALAPLVTIWGAIAIVVGVLLAGTTALVWAALGNGKIVAAMFGPEDGA
;
A
#
# COMPACT_ATOMS: atom_id res chain seq x y z
N MET A 1 -3.27 5.88 85.61
CA MET A 1 -2.03 6.47 85.09
C MET A 1 -1.44 5.45 84.15
N ASP A 2 -1.42 5.82 82.88
CA ASP A 2 -1.20 4.99 81.71
C ASP A 2 0.28 4.58 81.48
N ASN A 3 0.46 3.35 80.96
CA ASN A 3 1.53 2.70 80.17
C ASN A 3 3.03 2.99 80.46
N PRO A 4 3.91 1.96 80.47
CA PRO A 4 4.58 1.51 79.22
C PRO A 4 4.81 -0.03 79.18
N GLU A 5 4.84 -0.72 78.03
CA GLU A 5 5.97 -0.82 77.10
C GLU A 5 5.59 -1.65 75.86
N PRO A 6 6.30 -1.48 74.72
CA PRO A 6 5.99 -2.13 73.45
C PRO A 6 6.43 -3.61 73.45
N GLY A 7 5.53 -4.49 72.96
CA GLY A 7 5.84 -5.91 72.76
C GLY A 7 7.04 -6.10 71.81
N PRO A 8 7.99 -7.01 72.11
CA PRO A 8 9.14 -7.27 71.25
C PRO A 8 8.70 -7.73 69.86
N LEU A 9 9.24 -7.11 68.81
CA LEU A 9 9.10 -7.62 67.45
C LEU A 9 9.93 -8.90 67.30
N PRO A 10 9.43 -9.95 66.63
CA PRO A 10 10.25 -11.09 66.27
C PRO A 10 11.30 -10.65 65.24
N LEU A 11 12.57 -10.74 65.61
CA LEU A 11 13.70 -10.66 64.68
C LEU A 11 13.98 -12.06 64.10
N PRO A 12 14.50 -12.14 62.86
CA PRO A 12 14.62 -13.38 62.11
C PRO A 12 15.68 -14.29 62.73
N SER A 13 15.37 -15.58 62.80
CA SER A 13 16.37 -16.62 63.05
C SER A 13 16.72 -17.25 61.70
N ASP A 14 17.70 -16.65 61.03
CA ASP A 14 18.50 -17.39 60.07
C ASP A 14 19.28 -18.50 60.79
N GLU A 15 19.69 -19.50 60.03
CA GLU A 15 20.69 -20.52 60.38
C GLU A 15 20.15 -21.88 60.84
N ASN A 16 19.66 -22.64 59.86
CA ASN A 16 20.25 -23.94 59.62
C ASN A 16 20.76 -23.96 58.17
N ALA A 17 22.07 -23.72 58.04
CA ALA A 17 22.80 -24.09 56.85
C ALA A 17 22.86 -25.62 56.78
N ASP A 18 22.37 -26.21 55.69
CA ASP A 18 22.77 -27.55 55.28
C ASP A 18 23.37 -27.41 53.87
N PRO A 19 24.50 -28.09 53.60
CA PRO A 19 25.53 -27.64 52.70
C PRO A 19 25.26 -28.11 51.27
N ALA A 20 25.76 -27.35 50.32
CA ALA A 20 26.24 -27.86 49.04
C ALA A 20 25.27 -28.81 48.30
N THR A 21 24.17 -28.28 47.77
CA THR A 21 23.62 -28.86 46.55
C THR A 21 24.58 -28.52 45.42
N SER A 22 25.57 -29.39 45.23
CA SER A 22 26.30 -29.46 43.97
C SER A 22 25.27 -29.65 42.86
N PRO A 23 25.43 -29.02 41.68
CA PRO A 23 24.55 -29.24 40.55
C PRO A 23 24.78 -30.68 40.06
N ASP A 24 23.99 -31.61 40.58
CA ASP A 24 23.81 -32.92 39.95
C ASP A 24 23.07 -32.65 38.64
N GLY A 25 23.83 -32.60 37.54
CA GLY A 25 23.29 -32.56 36.20
C GLY A 25 22.41 -33.79 35.98
N ASP A 26 21.13 -33.55 35.77
CA ASP A 26 20.17 -34.58 35.40
C ASP A 26 20.41 -35.01 33.94
N PRO A 27 20.55 -36.31 33.62
CA PRO A 27 20.74 -36.77 32.24
C PRO A 27 19.50 -36.60 31.32
N GLY A 28 18.46 -35.87 31.75
CA GLY A 28 17.22 -35.63 31.00
C GLY A 28 16.92 -34.18 30.64
N GLU A 29 17.68 -33.20 31.16
CA GLU A 29 17.41 -31.76 30.99
C GLU A 29 17.57 -31.25 29.54
N ASP A 30 18.41 -31.91 28.75
CA ASP A 30 18.69 -31.52 27.36
C ASP A 30 17.48 -31.67 26.43
N SER A 31 16.63 -32.66 26.71
CA SER A 31 15.43 -32.94 25.90
C SER A 31 14.30 -31.96 26.18
N ASN A 32 14.14 -31.54 27.44
CA ASN A 32 13.11 -30.57 27.86
C ASN A 32 13.47 -29.14 27.44
N SER A 33 14.75 -28.78 27.49
CA SER A 33 15.23 -27.47 27.05
C SER A 33 15.16 -27.29 25.53
N PHE A 34 15.47 -28.33 24.74
CA PHE A 34 15.25 -28.31 23.30
C PHE A 34 13.77 -28.20 22.92
N GLU A 35 12.88 -28.89 23.65
CA GLU A 35 11.44 -28.82 23.41
C GLU A 35 10.87 -27.43 23.77
N SER A 36 11.37 -26.81 24.85
CA SER A 36 11.03 -25.43 25.21
C SER A 36 11.46 -24.42 24.15
N LEU A 37 12.70 -24.52 23.65
CA LEU A 37 13.18 -23.63 22.57
C LEU A 37 12.41 -23.83 21.27
N ARG A 38 12.01 -25.07 20.98
CA ARG A 38 11.16 -25.37 19.84
C ARG A 38 9.77 -24.78 20.00
N ALA A 39 9.20 -24.83 21.20
CA ALA A 39 7.93 -24.19 21.52
C ALA A 39 8.03 -22.66 21.37
N ASP A 40 9.11 -22.05 21.86
CA ASP A 40 9.35 -20.61 21.72
C ASP A 40 9.52 -20.16 20.27
N ILE A 41 10.25 -20.93 19.45
CA ILE A 41 10.37 -20.66 18.01
C ILE A 41 9.02 -20.81 17.32
N THR A 42 8.23 -21.81 17.71
CA THR A 42 6.89 -22.01 17.13
C THR A 42 5.96 -20.85 17.49
N ALA A 43 6.00 -20.37 18.74
CA ALA A 43 5.27 -19.20 19.18
C ALA A 43 5.71 -17.92 18.43
N LEU A 44 7.02 -17.75 18.23
CA LEU A 44 7.57 -16.60 17.48
C LEU A 44 7.16 -16.64 15.99
N VAL A 45 7.07 -17.83 15.40
CA VAL A 45 6.60 -18.02 14.02
C VAL A 45 5.12 -17.70 13.89
N ASP A 46 4.29 -18.14 14.85
CA ASP A 46 2.86 -17.84 14.86
C ASP A 46 2.59 -16.35 15.11
N ASP A 47 3.36 -15.71 15.98
CA ASP A 47 3.30 -14.26 16.20
C ASP A 47 3.75 -13.48 14.95
N ALA A 48 4.82 -13.91 14.27
CA ALA A 48 5.29 -13.29 13.03
C ALA A 48 4.29 -13.44 11.88
N ARG A 49 3.64 -14.61 11.76
CA ARG A 49 2.55 -14.84 10.80
C ARG A 49 1.36 -13.94 11.10
N THR A 50 0.95 -13.86 12.36
CA THR A 50 -0.17 -13.01 12.79
C THR A 50 0.10 -11.53 12.51
N TYR A 51 1.33 -11.08 12.73
CA TYR A 51 1.77 -9.73 12.38
C TYR A 51 1.75 -9.48 10.85
N ALA A 52 2.23 -10.44 10.06
CA ALA A 52 2.19 -10.34 8.60
C ALA A 52 0.75 -10.32 8.05
N GLU A 53 -0.15 -11.13 8.61
CA GLU A 53 -1.56 -11.16 8.24
C GLU A 53 -2.26 -9.83 8.58
N ALA A 54 -1.90 -9.20 9.70
CA ALA A 54 -2.40 -7.88 10.09
C ALA A 54 -1.95 -6.76 9.13
N GLU A 55 -0.68 -6.77 8.71
CA GLU A 55 -0.15 -5.76 7.77
C GLU A 55 -0.76 -5.90 6.36
N ILE A 56 -0.94 -7.14 5.90
CA ILE A 56 -1.64 -7.43 4.64
C ILE A 56 -3.09 -6.94 4.69
N ALA A 57 -3.79 -7.17 5.81
CA ALA A 57 -5.14 -6.67 6.01
C ALA A 57 -5.20 -5.14 6.02
N PHE A 58 -4.21 -4.47 6.61
CA PHE A 58 -4.13 -3.01 6.66
C PHE A 58 -3.91 -2.40 5.26
N GLN A 59 -3.00 -2.98 4.46
CA GLN A 59 -2.76 -2.54 3.09
C GLN A 59 -3.93 -2.85 2.16
N LYS A 60 -4.59 -4.01 2.34
CA LYS A 60 -5.83 -4.37 1.62
C LYS A 60 -6.97 -3.40 1.93
N THR A 61 -7.07 -2.92 3.17
CA THR A 61 -8.09 -1.95 3.58
C THR A 61 -7.80 -0.56 3.03
N ARG A 62 -6.52 -0.13 2.99
CA ARG A 62 -6.09 1.12 2.35
C ARG A 62 -6.31 1.10 0.83
N ALA A 63 -6.03 -0.03 0.18
CA ALA A 63 -6.34 -0.25 -1.24
C ALA A 63 -7.86 -0.28 -1.51
N GLY A 64 -8.66 -0.90 -0.63
CA GLY A 64 -10.12 -0.93 -0.75
C GLY A 64 -10.80 0.43 -0.54
N LEU A 65 -10.32 1.24 0.41
CA LEU A 65 -10.81 2.61 0.64
C LEU A 65 -10.44 3.55 -0.51
N ALA A 66 -9.23 3.42 -1.08
CA ALA A 66 -8.84 4.13 -2.30
C ALA A 66 -9.68 3.69 -3.51
N ALA A 67 -9.99 2.39 -3.62
CA ALA A 67 -10.79 1.83 -4.71
C ALA A 67 -12.26 2.31 -4.68
N SER A 68 -12.87 2.48 -3.51
CA SER A 68 -14.28 2.90 -3.44
C SER A 68 -14.53 4.30 -4.04
N LYS A 69 -13.60 5.25 -3.82
CA LYS A 69 -13.66 6.58 -4.44
C LYS A 69 -13.25 6.56 -5.91
N SER A 70 -12.38 5.62 -6.30
CA SER A 70 -11.94 5.48 -7.69
C SER A 70 -13.06 4.99 -8.60
N VAL A 71 -14.02 4.19 -8.13
CA VAL A 71 -15.14 3.71 -8.97
C VAL A 71 -16.01 4.85 -9.49
N ARG A 72 -16.40 5.80 -8.63
CA ARG A 72 -17.22 6.95 -9.07
C ARG A 72 -16.41 7.91 -9.95
N ALA A 73 -15.14 8.12 -9.62
CA ALA A 73 -14.23 8.92 -10.46
C ALA A 73 -14.02 8.29 -11.84
N LEU A 74 -13.80 6.97 -11.89
CA LEU A 74 -13.65 6.20 -13.13
C LEU A 74 -14.94 6.24 -13.96
N ALA A 75 -16.10 6.07 -13.33
CA ALA A 75 -17.38 6.19 -14.02
C ALA A 75 -17.58 7.58 -14.65
N LEU A 76 -17.20 8.65 -13.95
CA LEU A 76 -17.23 10.01 -14.49
C LEU A 76 -16.23 10.20 -15.65
N VAL A 77 -15.02 9.66 -15.55
CA VAL A 77 -14.02 9.71 -16.64
C VAL A 77 -14.52 8.96 -17.88
N VAL A 78 -15.08 7.75 -17.70
CA VAL A 78 -15.67 6.98 -18.79
C VAL A 78 -16.81 7.76 -19.44
N LEU A 79 -17.73 8.31 -18.62
CA LEU A 79 -18.83 9.12 -19.13
C LEU A 79 -18.32 10.35 -19.89
N ALA A 80 -17.31 11.05 -19.36
CA ALA A 80 -16.69 12.19 -20.00
C ALA A 80 -16.03 11.81 -21.34
N LEU A 81 -15.34 10.68 -21.43
CA LEU A 81 -14.75 10.19 -22.68
C LEU A 81 -15.80 9.83 -23.72
N VAL A 82 -16.91 9.18 -23.32
CA VAL A 82 -18.03 8.89 -24.22
C VAL A 82 -18.65 10.18 -24.76
N LEU A 83 -18.93 11.14 -23.89
CA LEU A 83 -19.48 12.44 -24.29
C LEU A 83 -18.51 13.23 -25.18
N LEU A 84 -17.22 13.23 -24.85
CA LEU A 84 -16.17 13.84 -25.66
C LEU A 84 -16.12 13.21 -27.05
N HIS A 85 -16.21 11.87 -27.15
CA HIS A 85 -16.19 11.17 -28.42
C HIS A 85 -17.40 11.56 -29.30
N ILE A 86 -18.61 11.57 -28.72
CA ILE A 86 -19.82 12.00 -29.42
C ILE A 86 -19.68 13.46 -29.86
N ALA A 87 -19.16 14.33 -29.00
CA ALA A 87 -18.92 15.74 -29.32
C ALA A 87 -17.92 15.91 -30.47
N LEU A 88 -16.84 15.12 -30.51
CA LEU A 88 -15.87 15.16 -31.62
C LEU A 88 -16.49 14.73 -32.95
N ILE A 89 -17.35 13.71 -32.96
CA ILE A 89 -18.09 13.31 -34.17
C ILE A 89 -19.02 14.43 -34.62
N ALA A 90 -19.82 14.98 -33.69
CA ALA A 90 -20.74 16.07 -34.00
C ALA A 90 -20.01 17.32 -34.51
N LEU A 91 -18.87 17.67 -33.91
CA LEU A 91 -17.99 18.74 -34.35
C LEU A 91 -17.44 18.47 -35.76
N ALA A 92 -16.95 17.26 -36.03
CA ALA A 92 -16.43 16.92 -37.36
C ALA A 92 -17.51 17.02 -38.43
N VAL A 93 -18.70 16.47 -38.19
CA VAL A 93 -19.84 16.54 -39.12
C VAL A 93 -20.27 18.01 -39.32
N GLY A 94 -20.43 18.77 -38.24
CA GLY A 94 -20.80 20.19 -38.31
C GLY A 94 -19.76 21.04 -39.04
N ALA A 95 -18.47 20.80 -38.80
CA ALA A 95 -17.38 21.50 -39.47
C ALA A 95 -17.37 21.21 -40.98
N VAL A 96 -17.57 19.95 -41.39
CA VAL A 96 -17.65 19.60 -42.82
C VAL A 96 -18.82 20.31 -43.48
N ILE A 97 -20.01 20.31 -42.86
CA ILE A 97 -21.20 21.00 -43.40
C ILE A 97 -20.95 22.52 -43.52
N ALA A 98 -20.29 23.12 -42.52
CA ALA A 98 -19.97 24.54 -42.52
C ALA A 98 -18.90 24.94 -43.57
N LEU A 99 -17.89 24.09 -43.80
CA LEU A 99 -16.81 24.35 -44.76
C LEU A 99 -17.15 23.99 -46.20
N ALA A 100 -18.03 23.01 -46.42
CA ALA A 100 -18.41 22.54 -47.75
C ALA A 100 -18.74 23.67 -48.75
N PRO A 101 -19.51 24.73 -48.39
CA PRO A 101 -19.80 25.83 -49.32
C PRO A 101 -18.59 26.70 -49.67
N LEU A 102 -17.52 26.71 -48.88
CA LEU A 102 -16.33 27.55 -49.10
C LEU A 102 -15.25 26.82 -49.92
N VAL A 103 -15.01 25.54 -49.63
CA VAL A 103 -13.85 24.79 -50.15
C VAL A 103 -14.23 23.51 -50.87
N THR A 104 -15.52 23.30 -51.15
CA THR A 104 -16.11 22.05 -51.65
C THR A 104 -16.08 20.90 -50.63
N ILE A 105 -16.86 19.85 -50.88
CA ILE A 105 -16.98 18.69 -49.97
C ILE A 105 -15.63 17.99 -49.76
N TRP A 106 -14.84 17.79 -50.83
CA TRP A 106 -13.55 17.12 -50.76
C TRP A 106 -12.51 17.93 -50.00
N GLY A 107 -12.48 19.25 -50.23
CA GLY A 107 -11.61 20.17 -49.49
C GLY A 107 -11.95 20.22 -48.01
N ALA A 108 -13.25 20.26 -47.67
CA ALA A 108 -13.71 20.29 -46.28
C ALA A 108 -13.28 19.01 -45.52
N ILE A 109 -13.45 17.83 -46.12
CA ILE A 109 -13.04 16.56 -45.51
C ILE A 109 -11.51 16.55 -45.29
N ALA A 110 -10.73 16.92 -46.30
CA ALA A 110 -9.27 16.93 -46.20
C ALA A 110 -8.77 17.86 -45.07
N ILE A 111 -9.36 19.05 -44.94
CA ILE A 111 -9.02 20.01 -43.89
C ILE A 111 -9.38 19.47 -42.51
N VAL A 112 -10.62 18.99 -42.31
CA VAL A 112 -11.08 18.50 -41.00
C VAL A 112 -10.25 17.31 -40.55
N VAL A 113 -10.04 16.32 -41.43
CA VAL A 113 -9.19 15.16 -41.13
C VAL A 113 -7.75 15.58 -40.84
N GLY A 114 -7.19 16.48 -41.64
CA GLY A 114 -5.84 17.00 -41.42
C GLY A 114 -5.67 17.67 -40.05
N VAL A 115 -6.61 18.50 -39.65
CA VAL A 115 -6.60 19.17 -38.33
C VAL A 115 -6.74 18.16 -37.18
N LEU A 116 -7.66 17.21 -37.29
CA LEU A 116 -7.86 16.18 -36.24
C LEU A 116 -6.63 15.27 -36.10
N LEU A 117 -5.99 14.88 -37.20
CA LEU A 117 -4.77 14.10 -37.17
C LEU A 117 -3.61 14.90 -36.57
N ALA A 118 -3.40 16.15 -37.02
CA ALA A 118 -2.36 17.01 -36.47
C ALA A 118 -2.55 17.24 -34.95
N GLY A 119 -3.78 17.52 -34.52
CA GLY A 119 -4.13 17.64 -33.11
C GLY A 119 -3.85 16.36 -32.32
N THR A 120 -4.25 15.21 -32.86
CA THR A 120 -4.02 13.90 -32.23
C THR A 120 -2.53 13.60 -32.09
N THR A 121 -1.74 13.81 -33.15
CA THR A 121 -0.29 13.64 -33.12
C THR A 121 0.36 14.55 -32.08
N ALA A 122 -0.04 15.83 -32.01
CA ALA A 122 0.46 16.77 -31.02
C ALA A 122 0.12 16.34 -29.57
N LEU A 123 -1.11 15.90 -29.32
CA LEU A 123 -1.54 15.39 -28.01
C LEU A 123 -0.75 14.14 -27.60
N VAL A 124 -0.56 13.18 -28.52
CA VAL A 124 0.24 11.97 -28.26
C VAL A 124 1.69 12.36 -27.93
N TRP A 125 2.27 13.29 -28.67
CA TRP A 125 3.64 13.73 -28.42
C TRP A 125 3.80 14.42 -27.06
N ALA A 126 2.85 15.29 -26.69
CA ALA A 126 2.80 15.92 -25.37
C ALA A 126 2.63 14.88 -24.24
N ALA A 127 1.75 13.89 -24.43
CA ALA A 127 1.54 12.82 -23.46
C ALA A 127 2.80 11.96 -23.26
N LEU A 128 3.51 11.62 -24.35
CA LEU A 128 4.78 10.90 -24.30
C LEU A 128 5.89 11.72 -23.63
N GLY A 129 5.94 13.03 -23.86
CA GLY A 129 6.87 13.94 -23.20
C GLY A 129 6.68 13.94 -21.68
N ASN A 130 5.43 14.07 -21.23
CA ASN A 130 5.09 14.07 -19.81
C ASN A 130 5.25 12.69 -19.15
N GLY A 131 4.92 11.61 -19.87
CA GLY A 131 5.08 10.25 -19.38
C GLY A 131 6.54 9.88 -19.11
N LYS A 132 7.48 10.39 -19.92
CA LYS A 132 8.92 10.23 -19.67
C LYS A 132 9.38 10.94 -18.38
N ILE A 133 8.84 12.11 -18.08
CA ILE A 133 9.17 12.87 -16.86
C ILE A 133 8.67 12.11 -15.63
N VAL A 134 7.45 11.60 -15.67
CA VAL A 134 6.89 10.79 -14.58
C VAL A 134 7.67 9.48 -14.43
N ALA A 135 8.00 8.80 -15.53
CA ALA A 135 8.81 7.59 -15.50
C ALA A 135 10.23 7.85 -14.96
N ALA A 136 10.84 8.99 -15.26
CA ALA A 136 12.15 9.38 -14.73
C ALA A 136 12.13 9.62 -13.21
N MET A 137 11.01 10.07 -12.64
CA MET A 137 10.85 10.21 -11.17
C MET A 137 10.75 8.86 -10.44
N PHE A 138 10.42 7.78 -11.17
CA PHE A 138 10.32 6.42 -10.63
C PHE A 138 11.44 5.50 -11.14
N GLY A 139 12.42 6.04 -11.87
CA GLY A 139 13.61 5.29 -12.29
C GLY A 139 14.47 4.94 -11.08
N PRO A 140 15.18 3.78 -11.09
CA PRO A 140 16.06 3.41 -9.99
C PRO A 140 17.09 4.52 -9.79
N GLU A 141 17.24 5.00 -8.55
CA GLU A 141 18.43 5.74 -8.19
C GLU A 141 19.59 4.76 -8.32
N ASP A 142 20.40 4.93 -9.38
CA ASP A 142 21.62 4.15 -9.55
C ASP A 142 22.43 4.27 -8.25
N GLY A 143 22.63 3.12 -7.60
CA GLY A 143 23.10 3.03 -6.23
C GLY A 143 24.42 3.74 -5.98
N ALA A 144 24.47 4.35 -4.78
CA ALA A 144 25.61 4.70 -3.94
C ALA A 144 27.03 4.48 -4.50
#